data_AF-A0A0E3NW49-F1
#
_entry.id   AF-A0A0E3NW49-F1
#
_cell.length_a   1.000
_cell.length_b   1.000
_cell.length_c   1.000
_cell.angle_alpha   90.00
_cell.angle_beta   90.00
_cell.angle_gamma   90.00
#
_symmetry.space_group_name_H-M   'P 1'
#
loop_
_entity.id
_entity.type
_entity.pdbx_description
1 polymer ?
#
loop_
_entity_poly.entity_id
_entity_poly.type
_entity_poly.pdbx_seq_one_letter_code
_entity_poly.pdbx_strand_id
1 'polypeptide(L)'
;MKREQEVKPEKTKILILGGTGEMGQWFTRFFRERGYELTVWGKGGKVEIARKMGVPFATDLDSAISESDIVIVSVPINVTEETIAETAPKMKAGSLLMDFTSTKVKPVEAMKKFAPPDVEVLGTHPMFGPTIPGLRGQTVILVPVEGRSKKWFPVIRELFEEGGAHVEVTTAAEHDRLVSVVQGLTHFAYISIGTTIDRLDFDVRKSRKFVSPVYDIMLDFVGRILGQNPYLYALIQMENPSVIEVHDAFLEECKNLSEMVRKHDEEGFVRKMKAASLKYGDTSHALRRSDKLINSRIAEYETILNSIGKVCGFYHVYSGKTHVGLLEKVRPDEVVLSKLVSKGTSPHIKNKYIRLKLENLHLLSEMELREWRKENLEHPVRDIAVLIPAGAKPEIILGVICTNEHLAVCEISDIYTGTREAEIEKEGQGTERTGVTYRITIFGDCNADEVEKETTKRLRGLGCLIREKNLKLKK
;
A
#
# COMPACT_ATOMS: atom_id res chain seq x y z
N MET A 1 41.46 1.21 -10.78
CA MET A 1 40.55 0.58 -9.80
C MET A 1 39.68 -0.42 -10.54
N LYS A 2 39.86 -1.71 -10.29
CA LYS A 2 39.06 -2.78 -10.93
C LYS A 2 37.63 -2.67 -10.41
N ARG A 3 36.63 -2.63 -11.30
CA ARG A 3 35.22 -2.89 -10.93
C ARG A 3 35.20 -4.27 -10.27
N GLU A 4 34.92 -4.32 -8.97
CA GLU A 4 34.59 -5.57 -8.29
C GLU A 4 33.38 -6.20 -8.99
N GLN A 5 33.35 -7.53 -9.03
CA GLN A 5 32.41 -8.32 -9.84
C GLN A 5 30.96 -7.87 -9.60
N GLU A 6 30.36 -7.22 -10.60
CA GLU A 6 28.96 -6.81 -10.61
C GLU A 6 28.08 -8.05 -10.46
N VAL A 7 27.41 -8.19 -9.30
CA VAL A 7 26.48 -9.30 -9.05
C VAL A 7 25.29 -9.12 -9.99
N LYS A 8 25.10 -10.09 -10.88
CA LYS A 8 24.01 -10.08 -11.85
C LYS A 8 22.79 -10.79 -11.24
N PRO A 9 21.65 -10.11 -11.04
CA PRO A 9 20.47 -10.71 -10.43
C PRO A 9 20.04 -12.01 -11.13
N GLU A 10 20.02 -12.02 -12.46
CA GLU A 10 19.59 -13.15 -13.28
C GLU A 10 20.51 -14.39 -13.22
N LYS A 11 21.67 -14.26 -12.57
CA LYS A 11 22.62 -15.36 -12.35
C LYS A 11 22.81 -15.70 -10.87
N THR A 12 22.04 -15.07 -9.99
CA THR A 12 22.18 -15.22 -8.53
C THR A 12 21.03 -16.04 -8.00
N LYS A 13 21.35 -17.21 -7.43
CA LYS A 13 20.38 -18.14 -6.82
C LYS A 13 20.14 -17.81 -5.35
N ILE A 14 18.89 -17.63 -4.95
CA ILE A 14 18.47 -17.35 -3.58
C ILE A 14 17.58 -18.49 -3.07
N LEU A 15 17.98 -19.11 -1.96
CA LEU A 15 17.14 -20.03 -1.19
C LEU A 15 16.58 -19.33 0.06
N ILE A 16 15.26 -19.36 0.24
CA ILE A 16 14.62 -18.86 1.46
C ILE A 16 14.09 -20.03 2.30
N LEU A 17 14.78 -20.31 3.41
CA LEU A 17 14.36 -21.24 4.45
C LEU A 17 13.23 -20.60 5.25
N GLY A 18 12.07 -21.24 5.32
CA GLY A 18 10.86 -20.60 5.83
C GLY A 18 10.19 -19.68 4.80
N GLY A 19 10.52 -19.80 3.51
CA GLY A 19 9.93 -19.02 2.41
C GLY A 19 8.41 -19.17 2.24
N THR A 20 7.81 -20.18 2.89
CA THR A 20 6.35 -20.37 2.93
C THR A 20 5.66 -19.58 4.06
N GLY A 21 6.41 -18.98 4.99
CA GLY A 21 5.89 -18.05 6.01
C GLY A 21 5.67 -16.65 5.44
N GLU A 22 4.95 -15.78 6.15
CA GLU A 22 4.50 -14.48 5.62
C GLU A 22 5.65 -13.56 5.20
N MET A 23 6.68 -13.42 6.04
CA MET A 23 7.89 -12.65 5.70
C MET A 23 8.70 -13.30 4.58
N GLY A 24 8.82 -14.62 4.60
CA GLY A 24 9.49 -15.36 3.53
C GLY A 24 8.80 -15.16 2.17
N GLN A 25 7.46 -15.19 2.14
CA GLN A 25 6.67 -14.92 0.95
C GLN A 25 6.84 -13.47 0.47
N TRP A 26 6.91 -12.52 1.41
CA TRP A 26 7.14 -11.11 1.10
C TRP A 26 8.47 -10.92 0.38
N PHE A 27 9.56 -11.43 0.94
CA PHE A 27 10.88 -11.33 0.32
C PHE A 27 11.01 -12.17 -0.94
N THR A 28 10.33 -13.31 -1.04
CA THR A 28 10.24 -14.08 -2.30
C THR A 28 9.74 -13.20 -3.44
N ARG A 29 8.65 -12.43 -3.23
CA ARG A 29 8.14 -11.51 -4.25
C ARG A 29 9.13 -10.39 -4.54
N PHE A 30 9.68 -9.77 -3.50
CA PHE A 30 10.64 -8.66 -3.60
C PHE A 30 11.87 -9.00 -4.47
N PHE A 31 12.50 -10.16 -4.23
CA PHE A 31 13.66 -10.61 -5.00
C PHE A 31 13.27 -11.06 -6.40
N ARG A 32 12.15 -11.78 -6.56
CA ARG A 32 11.69 -12.23 -7.88
C ARG A 32 11.40 -11.07 -8.83
N GLU A 33 10.78 -9.99 -8.34
CA GLU A 33 10.52 -8.76 -9.12
C GLU A 33 11.81 -8.05 -9.58
N ARG A 34 12.95 -8.39 -8.98
CA ARG A 34 14.28 -7.87 -9.33
C ARG A 34 15.13 -8.85 -10.14
N GLY A 35 14.53 -9.95 -10.60
CA GLY A 35 15.16 -10.88 -11.55
C GLY A 35 16.04 -11.96 -10.91
N TYR A 36 16.03 -12.13 -9.59
CA TYR A 36 16.77 -13.21 -8.93
C TYR A 36 16.13 -14.59 -9.22
N GLU A 37 16.93 -15.65 -9.21
CA GLU A 37 16.43 -17.03 -9.28
C GLU A 37 16.09 -17.53 -7.87
N LEU A 38 14.80 -17.72 -7.58
CA LEU A 38 14.32 -18.04 -6.23
C LEU A 38 13.96 -19.50 -6.09
N THR A 39 14.35 -20.11 -4.97
CA THR A 39 13.79 -21.36 -4.46
C THR A 39 13.35 -21.17 -3.02
N VAL A 40 12.23 -21.77 -2.61
CA VAL A 40 11.73 -21.69 -1.23
C VAL A 40 11.64 -23.05 -0.57
N TRP A 41 11.82 -23.07 0.74
CA TRP A 41 11.59 -24.26 1.56
C TRP A 41 10.79 -23.92 2.81
N GLY A 42 10.08 -24.90 3.37
CA GLY A 42 9.49 -24.77 4.69
C GLY A 42 9.15 -26.13 5.30
N LYS A 43 9.45 -26.30 6.60
CA LYS A 43 9.28 -27.56 7.35
C LYS A 43 7.89 -28.20 7.21
N GLY A 44 6.84 -27.39 7.05
CA GLY A 44 5.46 -27.87 6.87
C GLY A 44 5.09 -28.35 5.46
N GLY A 45 6.03 -28.41 4.50
CA GLY A 45 5.78 -28.96 3.16
C GLY A 45 4.71 -28.20 2.37
N LYS A 46 4.54 -26.90 2.60
CA LYS A 46 3.48 -26.07 1.99
C LYS A 46 3.79 -25.71 0.52
N VAL A 47 3.98 -26.71 -0.33
CA VAL A 47 4.34 -26.58 -1.76
C VAL A 47 3.37 -25.68 -2.52
N GLU A 48 2.09 -25.70 -2.15
CA GLU A 48 1.06 -24.88 -2.78
C GLU A 48 1.34 -23.37 -2.69
N ILE A 49 1.99 -22.92 -1.62
CA ILE A 49 2.35 -21.51 -1.44
C ILE A 49 3.44 -21.12 -2.45
N ALA A 50 4.46 -21.97 -2.64
CA ALA A 50 5.50 -21.77 -3.63
C ALA A 50 4.91 -21.71 -5.05
N ARG A 51 3.99 -22.64 -5.36
CA ARG A 51 3.26 -22.67 -6.64
C ARG A 51 2.49 -21.37 -6.91
N LYS A 52 1.76 -20.85 -5.92
CA LYS A 52 1.04 -19.57 -6.03
C LYS A 52 1.99 -18.38 -6.24
N MET A 53 3.20 -18.45 -5.68
CA MET A 53 4.26 -17.47 -5.91
C MET A 53 5.05 -17.73 -7.20
N GLY A 54 4.73 -18.75 -8.00
CA GLY A 54 5.45 -19.05 -9.24
C GLY A 54 6.94 -19.32 -9.03
N VAL A 55 7.33 -19.90 -7.90
CA VAL A 55 8.73 -20.27 -7.59
C VAL A 55 8.83 -21.75 -7.22
N PRO A 56 9.97 -22.42 -7.52
CA PRO A 56 10.25 -23.78 -7.07
C PRO A 56 10.18 -23.94 -5.54
N PHE A 57 9.65 -25.09 -5.12
CA PHE A 57 9.80 -25.58 -3.74
C PHE A 57 10.96 -26.57 -3.69
N ALA A 58 11.92 -26.40 -2.78
CA ALA A 58 13.05 -27.32 -2.64
C ALA A 58 12.58 -28.68 -2.09
N THR A 59 12.47 -29.68 -2.97
CA THR A 59 12.19 -31.07 -2.59
C THR A 59 13.45 -31.79 -2.11
N ASP A 60 14.60 -31.43 -2.68
CA ASP A 60 15.93 -31.80 -2.19
C ASP A 60 16.57 -30.54 -1.58
N LEU A 61 16.51 -30.45 -0.26
CA LEU A 61 17.00 -29.27 0.46
C LEU A 61 18.52 -29.15 0.39
N ASP A 62 19.25 -30.27 0.44
CA ASP A 62 20.71 -30.27 0.49
C ASP A 62 21.29 -29.83 -0.85
N SER A 63 20.71 -30.32 -1.95
CA SER A 63 21.02 -29.83 -3.29
C SER A 63 20.76 -28.32 -3.41
N ALA A 64 19.56 -27.86 -3.02
CA ALA A 64 19.20 -26.45 -3.09
C ALA A 64 20.13 -25.54 -2.27
N ILE A 65 20.57 -25.97 -1.08
CA ILE A 65 21.54 -25.22 -0.27
C ILE A 65 22.89 -25.14 -0.98
N SER A 66 23.39 -26.26 -1.49
CA SER A 66 24.71 -26.35 -2.13
C SER A 66 24.82 -25.54 -3.43
N GLU A 67 23.70 -25.30 -4.13
CA GLU A 67 23.66 -24.53 -5.36
C GLU A 67 23.44 -23.02 -5.14
N SER A 68 22.94 -22.61 -3.97
CA SER A 68 22.51 -21.24 -3.71
C SER A 68 23.67 -20.28 -3.47
N ASP A 69 23.59 -19.08 -4.05
CA ASP A 69 24.52 -17.97 -3.80
C ASP A 69 24.16 -17.22 -2.52
N ILE A 70 22.87 -17.18 -2.18
CA ILE A 70 22.35 -16.58 -0.95
C ILE A 70 21.37 -17.56 -0.30
N VAL A 71 21.58 -17.86 0.99
CA VAL A 71 20.63 -18.61 1.82
C VAL A 71 20.08 -17.67 2.90
N ILE A 72 18.76 -17.55 2.94
CA ILE A 72 18.04 -16.66 3.86
C ILE A 72 17.26 -17.49 4.87
N VAL A 73 17.52 -17.28 6.15
CA VAL A 73 16.82 -17.92 7.27
C VAL A 73 15.65 -17.04 7.73
N SER A 74 14.44 -17.42 7.34
CA SER A 74 13.18 -16.74 7.65
C SER A 74 12.21 -17.67 8.41
N VAL A 75 12.73 -18.41 9.40
CA VAL A 75 11.98 -19.32 10.27
C VAL A 75 11.68 -18.67 11.64
N PRO A 76 10.78 -19.25 12.46
CA PRO A 76 10.53 -18.75 13.82
C PRO A 76 11.82 -18.70 14.68
N ILE A 77 11.91 -17.69 15.56
CA ILE A 77 13.13 -17.38 16.33
C ILE A 77 13.65 -18.59 17.11
N ASN A 78 12.76 -19.37 17.73
CA ASN A 78 13.11 -20.52 18.56
C ASN A 78 13.71 -21.72 17.80
N VAL A 79 13.61 -21.75 16.47
CA VAL A 79 14.20 -22.80 15.63
C VAL A 79 15.29 -22.29 14.70
N THR A 80 15.62 -21.00 14.78
CA THR A 80 16.60 -20.35 13.90
C THR A 80 17.99 -20.95 14.07
N GLU A 81 18.47 -21.10 15.32
CA GLU A 81 19.81 -21.64 15.58
C GLU A 81 19.97 -23.09 15.13
N GLU A 82 18.95 -23.92 15.38
CA GLU A 82 18.89 -25.31 14.92
C GLU A 82 18.91 -25.38 13.38
N THR A 83 18.08 -24.56 12.72
CA THR A 83 18.05 -24.48 11.26
C THR A 83 19.41 -24.07 10.70
N ILE A 84 20.06 -23.05 11.29
CA ILE A 84 21.40 -22.63 10.87
C ILE A 84 22.42 -23.75 11.05
N ALA A 85 22.39 -24.47 12.18
CA ALA A 85 23.31 -25.57 12.46
C ALA A 85 23.19 -26.70 11.42
N GLU A 86 21.97 -27.00 10.98
CA GLU A 86 21.70 -28.03 9.97
C GLU A 86 22.06 -27.61 8.54
N THR A 87 21.83 -26.34 8.19
CA THR A 87 21.93 -25.89 6.79
C THR A 87 23.26 -25.21 6.45
N ALA A 88 23.81 -24.39 7.36
CA ALA A 88 24.98 -23.58 7.07
C ALA A 88 26.23 -24.38 6.64
N PRO A 89 26.52 -25.57 7.24
CA PRO A 89 27.70 -26.36 6.83
C PRO A 89 27.68 -26.86 5.38
N LYS A 90 26.51 -26.88 4.74
CA LYS A 90 26.29 -27.41 3.38
C LYS A 90 26.41 -26.35 2.29
N MET A 91 26.63 -25.09 2.67
CA MET A 91 26.68 -23.96 1.76
C MET A 91 27.99 -23.92 0.96
N LYS A 92 27.92 -23.45 -0.29
CA LYS A 92 29.09 -23.34 -1.18
C LYS A 92 30.00 -22.15 -0.84
N ALA A 93 31.26 -22.27 -1.19
CA ALA A 93 32.26 -21.20 -1.10
C ALA A 93 31.80 -19.89 -1.75
N GLY A 94 32.02 -18.75 -1.09
CA GLY A 94 31.70 -17.41 -1.62
C GLY A 94 30.21 -17.06 -1.66
N SER A 95 29.36 -17.88 -1.04
CA SER A 95 27.92 -17.61 -0.83
C SER A 95 27.68 -16.72 0.41
N LEU A 96 26.44 -16.26 0.57
CA LEU A 96 25.96 -15.47 1.71
C LEU A 96 24.96 -16.26 2.54
N LEU A 97 25.16 -16.31 3.85
CA LEU A 97 24.15 -16.68 4.83
C LEU A 97 23.61 -15.42 5.52
N MET A 98 22.30 -15.23 5.48
CA MET A 98 21.61 -14.14 6.18
C MET A 98 20.33 -14.62 6.85
N ASP A 99 19.81 -13.85 7.80
CA ASP A 99 18.57 -14.16 8.53
C ASP A 99 17.61 -12.97 8.53
N PHE A 100 16.33 -13.21 8.84
CA PHE A 100 15.31 -12.15 9.04
C PHE A 100 14.70 -12.18 10.44
N THR A 101 15.41 -12.68 11.44
CA THR A 101 14.88 -12.75 12.81
C THR A 101 14.83 -11.37 13.47
N SER A 102 14.01 -11.25 14.51
CA SER A 102 13.86 -9.98 15.26
C SER A 102 14.90 -9.75 16.35
N THR A 103 15.76 -10.74 16.62
CA THR A 103 16.92 -10.68 17.53
C THR A 103 18.18 -10.96 16.73
N LYS A 104 19.34 -10.43 17.09
CA LYS A 104 20.55 -10.58 16.26
C LYS A 104 21.70 -11.28 16.96
N VAL A 105 21.82 -11.20 18.29
CA VAL A 105 22.96 -11.80 19.00
C VAL A 105 23.05 -13.31 18.75
N LYS A 106 22.02 -14.08 19.12
CA LYS A 106 22.09 -15.55 18.98
C LYS A 106 22.14 -16.02 17.51
N PRO A 107 21.31 -15.48 16.59
CA PRO A 107 21.34 -15.89 15.19
C PRO A 107 22.68 -15.58 14.51
N VAL A 108 23.27 -14.40 14.74
CA VAL A 108 24.56 -14.04 14.16
C VAL A 108 25.68 -14.92 14.72
N GLU A 109 25.68 -15.22 16.02
CA GLU A 109 26.66 -16.15 16.60
C GLU A 109 26.50 -17.58 16.05
N ALA A 110 25.27 -18.06 15.87
CA ALA A 110 25.02 -19.35 15.24
C ALA A 110 25.53 -19.37 13.79
N MET A 111 25.25 -18.33 12.99
CA MET A 111 25.75 -18.24 11.62
C MET A 111 27.28 -18.23 11.58
N LYS A 112 27.93 -17.44 12.46
CA LYS A 112 29.39 -17.42 12.58
C LYS A 112 29.97 -18.79 12.92
N LYS A 113 29.32 -19.51 13.83
CA LYS A 113 29.78 -20.82 14.33
C LYS A 113 29.66 -21.93 13.29
N PHE A 114 28.55 -21.99 12.56
CA PHE A 114 28.23 -23.14 11.70
C PHE A 114 28.52 -22.91 10.21
N ALA A 115 28.59 -21.66 9.75
CA ALA A 115 28.90 -21.38 8.35
C ALA A 115 30.41 -21.58 8.06
N PRO A 116 30.79 -22.28 6.98
CA PRO A 116 32.17 -22.45 6.54
C PRO A 116 32.95 -21.12 6.41
N PRO A 117 34.28 -21.09 6.59
CA PRO A 117 35.06 -19.83 6.64
C PRO A 117 34.93 -18.93 5.41
N ASP A 118 34.65 -19.53 4.25
CA ASP A 118 34.48 -18.90 2.93
C ASP A 118 33.02 -18.52 2.62
N VAL A 119 32.10 -18.77 3.54
CA VAL A 119 30.72 -18.27 3.49
C VAL A 119 30.63 -16.96 4.25
N GLU A 120 30.08 -15.93 3.59
CA GLU A 120 29.80 -14.64 4.20
C GLU A 120 28.56 -14.69 5.09
N VAL A 121 28.53 -13.85 6.13
CA VAL A 121 27.45 -13.78 7.12
C VAL A 121 26.97 -12.34 7.26
N LEU A 122 25.66 -12.16 7.14
CA LEU A 122 25.01 -10.85 7.30
C LEU A 122 23.72 -10.99 8.10
N GLY A 123 23.73 -10.55 9.36
CA GLY A 123 22.50 -10.46 10.13
C GLY A 123 21.58 -9.40 9.52
N THR A 124 20.30 -9.70 9.36
CA THR A 124 19.33 -8.74 8.80
C THR A 124 18.06 -8.71 9.63
N HIS A 125 17.50 -7.53 9.88
CA HIS A 125 16.19 -7.36 10.51
C HIS A 125 15.38 -6.34 9.72
N PRO A 126 14.42 -6.80 8.90
CA PRO A 126 13.39 -5.93 8.34
C PRO A 126 12.49 -5.42 9.49
N MET A 127 12.52 -4.12 9.78
CA MET A 127 11.80 -3.53 10.93
C MET A 127 10.30 -3.31 10.64
N PHE A 128 9.72 -4.15 9.78
CA PHE A 128 8.36 -4.05 9.29
C PHE A 128 7.71 -5.43 9.14
N GLY A 129 6.38 -5.45 9.21
CA GLY A 129 5.60 -6.67 9.04
C GLY A 129 5.25 -6.98 7.57
N PRO A 130 4.75 -8.19 7.29
CA PRO A 130 4.50 -8.68 5.93
C PRO A 130 3.33 -7.98 5.20
N THR A 131 2.61 -7.10 5.89
CA THR A 131 1.47 -6.34 5.33
C THR A 131 1.89 -5.08 4.57
N ILE A 132 3.16 -4.69 4.63
CA ILE A 132 3.66 -3.49 3.96
C ILE A 132 3.79 -3.74 2.44
N PRO A 133 3.39 -2.81 1.56
CA PRO A 133 3.40 -3.04 0.11
C PRO A 133 4.79 -3.04 -0.54
N GLY A 134 5.80 -2.41 0.07
CA GLY A 134 7.16 -2.32 -0.47
C GLY A 134 8.17 -1.74 0.52
N LEU A 135 9.45 -1.69 0.15
CA LEU A 135 10.53 -1.21 1.02
C LEU A 135 10.56 0.31 1.22
N ARG A 136 9.92 1.08 0.35
CA ARG A 136 9.99 2.54 0.38
C ARG A 136 9.56 3.10 1.74
N GLY A 137 10.45 3.84 2.38
CA GLY A 137 10.24 4.45 3.69
C GLY A 137 10.27 3.46 4.87
N GLN A 138 10.58 2.19 4.64
CA GLN A 138 10.77 1.20 5.71
C GLN A 138 12.22 1.17 6.17
N THR A 139 12.45 0.76 7.42
CA THR A 139 13.79 0.54 7.94
C THR A 139 14.21 -0.91 7.80
N VAL A 140 15.43 -1.17 7.34
CA VAL A 140 16.08 -2.47 7.40
C VAL A 140 17.40 -2.33 8.13
N ILE A 141 17.60 -3.12 9.18
CA ILE A 141 18.85 -3.12 9.94
C ILE A 141 19.75 -4.24 9.42
N LEU A 142 21.01 -3.90 9.15
CA LEU A 142 22.07 -4.83 8.76
C LEU A 142 23.13 -4.93 9.86
N VAL A 143 23.56 -6.16 10.13
CA VAL A 143 24.59 -6.52 11.09
C VAL A 143 25.70 -7.28 10.35
N PRO A 144 26.62 -6.58 9.67
CA PRO A 144 27.73 -7.21 8.96
C PRO A 144 28.69 -7.88 9.94
N VAL A 145 29.15 -9.10 9.62
CA VAL A 145 30.18 -9.78 10.39
C VAL A 145 31.55 -9.39 9.87
N GLU A 146 32.36 -8.79 10.73
CA GLU A 146 33.72 -8.36 10.39
C GLU A 146 34.54 -9.50 9.76
N GLY A 147 35.19 -9.20 8.63
CA GLY A 147 35.98 -10.18 7.87
C GLY A 147 35.16 -11.20 7.07
N ARG A 148 33.84 -11.30 7.28
CA ARG A 148 32.94 -12.27 6.63
C ARG A 148 31.76 -11.62 5.92
N SER A 149 31.87 -10.38 5.45
CA SER A 149 30.77 -9.70 4.75
C SER A 149 31.29 -8.68 3.73
N LYS A 150 32.29 -9.03 2.92
CA LYS A 150 32.98 -8.09 2.04
C LYS A 150 32.29 -7.96 0.68
N LYS A 151 31.95 -9.09 0.06
CA LYS A 151 31.34 -9.17 -1.26
C LYS A 151 29.86 -8.80 -1.21
N TRP A 152 29.11 -9.38 -0.27
CA TRP A 152 27.65 -9.34 -0.33
C TRP A 152 27.02 -8.20 0.45
N PHE A 153 27.67 -7.69 1.49
CA PHE A 153 27.17 -6.52 2.24
C PHE A 153 26.86 -5.30 1.34
N PRO A 154 27.78 -4.81 0.48
CA PRO A 154 27.47 -3.65 -0.37
C PRO A 154 26.31 -3.95 -1.33
N VAL A 155 26.25 -5.16 -1.89
CA VAL A 155 25.19 -5.59 -2.81
C VAL A 155 23.82 -5.60 -2.14
N ILE A 156 23.71 -6.20 -0.94
CA ILE A 156 22.45 -6.27 -0.20
C ILE A 156 22.02 -4.89 0.31
N ARG A 157 22.98 -4.08 0.75
CA ARG A 157 22.72 -2.70 1.17
C ARG A 157 22.14 -1.88 0.01
N GLU A 158 22.82 -1.85 -1.12
CA GLU A 158 22.38 -1.13 -2.32
C GLU A 158 21.00 -1.61 -2.77
N LEU A 159 20.78 -2.92 -2.81
CA LEU A 159 19.48 -3.52 -3.15
C LEU A 159 18.32 -3.01 -2.29
N PHE A 160 18.53 -2.86 -0.99
CA PHE A 160 17.51 -2.35 -0.07
C PHE A 160 17.35 -0.83 -0.19
N GLU A 161 18.45 -0.08 -0.32
CA GLU A 161 18.44 1.38 -0.52
C GLU A 161 17.75 1.76 -1.85
N GLU A 162 18.01 1.05 -2.94
CA GLU A 162 17.31 1.20 -4.24
C GLU A 162 15.82 0.86 -4.13
N GLY A 163 15.48 -0.10 -3.27
CA GLY A 163 14.09 -0.38 -2.89
C GLY A 163 13.41 0.76 -2.11
N GLY A 164 14.18 1.78 -1.71
CA GLY A 164 13.73 2.92 -0.92
C GLY A 164 13.73 2.68 0.59
N ALA A 165 14.37 1.60 1.07
CA ALA A 165 14.54 1.38 2.50
C ALA A 165 15.57 2.36 3.08
N HIS A 166 15.33 2.76 4.32
CA HIS A 166 16.35 3.36 5.16
C HIS A 166 17.17 2.22 5.79
N VAL A 167 18.38 2.02 5.28
CA VAL A 167 19.28 0.97 5.78
C VAL A 167 20.11 1.52 6.93
N GLU A 168 20.01 0.86 8.07
CA GLU A 168 20.81 1.16 9.26
C GLU A 168 21.79 0.03 9.56
N VAL A 169 23.01 0.39 9.98
CA VAL A 169 24.10 -0.58 10.19
C VAL A 169 24.56 -0.50 11.63
N THR A 170 24.58 -1.64 12.32
CA THR A 170 24.95 -1.71 13.75
C THR A 170 25.53 -3.08 14.09
N THR A 171 25.94 -3.27 15.35
CA THR A 171 26.36 -4.56 15.89
C THR A 171 25.17 -5.36 16.39
N ALA A 172 25.31 -6.68 16.51
CA ALA A 172 24.24 -7.53 17.04
C ALA A 172 23.84 -7.15 18.48
N ALA A 173 24.83 -6.81 19.31
CA ALA A 173 24.61 -6.42 20.72
C ALA A 173 23.90 -5.06 20.84
N GLU A 174 24.31 -4.07 20.05
CA GLU A 174 23.65 -2.77 20.02
C GLU A 174 22.23 -2.87 19.46
N HIS A 175 22.03 -3.64 18.38
CA HIS A 175 20.69 -3.95 17.86
C HIS A 175 19.77 -4.50 18.95
N ASP A 176 20.15 -5.59 19.63
CA ASP A 176 19.27 -6.24 20.61
C ASP A 176 18.99 -5.33 21.81
N ARG A 177 19.98 -4.52 22.23
CA ARG A 177 19.79 -3.49 23.26
C ARG A 177 18.80 -2.40 22.84
N LEU A 178 18.87 -1.91 21.62
CA LEU A 178 17.93 -0.87 21.14
C LEU A 178 16.53 -1.45 20.92
N VAL A 179 16.45 -2.64 20.34
CA VAL A 179 15.19 -3.33 20.04
C VAL A 179 14.47 -3.79 21.31
N SER A 180 15.18 -4.04 22.43
CA SER A 180 14.51 -4.31 23.71
C SER A 180 13.65 -3.13 24.19
N VAL A 181 14.02 -1.90 23.85
CA VAL A 181 13.19 -0.72 24.10
C VAL A 181 12.20 -0.51 22.95
N VAL A 182 12.66 -0.48 21.70
CA VAL A 182 11.80 -0.14 20.54
C VAL A 182 10.65 -1.13 20.36
N GLN A 183 10.94 -2.44 20.42
CA GLN A 183 9.95 -3.50 20.28
C GLN A 183 9.59 -4.13 21.63
N GLY A 184 10.58 -4.47 22.47
CA GLY A 184 10.35 -5.16 23.75
C GLY A 184 9.38 -4.39 24.65
N LEU A 185 9.74 -3.16 25.04
CA LEU A 185 8.89 -2.28 25.85
C LEU A 185 7.55 -1.98 25.19
N THR A 186 7.57 -1.54 23.93
CA THR A 186 6.36 -1.08 23.22
C THR A 186 5.32 -2.19 23.10
N HIS A 187 5.75 -3.38 22.68
CA HIS A 187 4.86 -4.54 22.56
C HIS A 187 4.35 -4.96 23.94
N PHE A 188 5.23 -5.02 24.95
CA PHE A 188 4.85 -5.38 26.31
C PHE A 188 3.81 -4.41 26.89
N ALA A 189 4.00 -3.11 26.69
CA ALA A 189 3.04 -2.08 27.14
C ALA A 189 1.68 -2.22 26.44
N TYR A 190 1.64 -2.38 25.10
CA TYR A 190 0.38 -2.55 24.37
C TYR A 190 -0.34 -3.86 24.71
N ILE A 191 0.40 -4.97 24.85
CA ILE A 191 -0.16 -6.25 25.31
C ILE A 191 -0.70 -6.12 26.75
N SER A 192 0.01 -5.39 27.62
CA SER A 192 -0.44 -5.12 28.99
C SER A 192 -1.72 -4.29 29.04
N ILE A 193 -1.86 -3.29 28.16
CA ILE A 193 -3.12 -2.53 28.01
C ILE A 193 -4.24 -3.47 27.57
N GLY A 194 -4.01 -4.29 26.54
CA GLY A 194 -4.99 -5.25 26.04
C GLY A 194 -5.47 -6.25 27.08
N THR A 195 -4.53 -6.87 27.80
CA THR A 195 -4.84 -7.84 28.87
C THR A 195 -5.47 -7.18 30.10
N THR A 196 -5.19 -5.90 30.37
CA THR A 196 -5.89 -5.12 31.40
C THR A 196 -7.33 -4.83 31.01
N ILE A 197 -7.58 -4.46 29.76
CA ILE A 197 -8.94 -4.27 29.22
C ILE A 197 -9.76 -5.56 29.36
N ASP A 198 -9.18 -6.70 28.99
CA ASP A 198 -9.80 -8.02 29.15
C ASP A 198 -10.11 -8.34 30.62
N ARG A 199 -9.13 -8.13 31.51
CA ARG A 199 -9.31 -8.31 32.95
C ARG A 199 -10.42 -7.45 33.56
N LEU A 200 -10.65 -6.26 33.03
CA LEU A 200 -11.69 -5.33 33.49
C LEU A 200 -13.06 -5.62 32.86
N ASP A 201 -13.18 -6.60 31.98
CA ASP A 201 -14.37 -6.88 31.18
C ASP A 201 -14.90 -5.62 30.46
N PHE A 202 -13.96 -4.82 29.94
CA PHE A 202 -14.28 -3.52 29.36
C PHE A 202 -14.69 -3.65 27.89
N ASP A 203 -15.89 -3.16 27.56
CA ASP A 203 -16.42 -3.21 26.19
C ASP A 203 -15.79 -2.13 25.29
N VAL A 204 -14.72 -2.52 24.60
CA VAL A 204 -14.00 -1.66 23.62
C VAL A 204 -14.92 -1.14 22.51
N ARG A 205 -15.97 -1.88 22.12
CA ARG A 205 -16.89 -1.39 21.07
C ARG A 205 -17.79 -0.28 21.59
N LYS A 206 -18.22 -0.37 22.85
CA LYS A 206 -18.95 0.74 23.50
C LYS A 206 -18.04 1.94 23.74
N SER A 207 -16.78 1.73 24.10
CA SER A 207 -15.85 2.84 24.37
C SER A 207 -15.63 3.73 23.16
N ARG A 208 -15.67 3.18 21.94
CA ARG A 208 -15.55 3.96 20.69
C ARG A 208 -16.58 5.09 20.56
N LYS A 209 -17.69 5.06 21.32
CA LYS A 209 -18.68 6.16 21.39
C LYS A 209 -18.26 7.32 22.29
N PHE A 210 -17.24 7.12 23.14
CA PHE A 210 -16.78 8.05 24.18
C PHE A 210 -15.35 8.55 23.95
N VAL A 211 -14.74 8.21 22.80
CA VAL A 211 -13.36 8.58 22.48
C VAL A 211 -13.29 9.60 21.34
N SER A 212 -12.31 10.49 21.39
CA SER A 212 -11.93 11.32 20.25
C SER A 212 -11.07 10.51 19.25
N PRO A 213 -10.85 10.98 18.01
CA PRO A 213 -10.10 10.24 17.00
C PRO A 213 -8.71 9.77 17.44
N VAL A 214 -8.01 10.55 18.26
CA VAL A 214 -6.67 10.16 18.77
C VAL A 214 -6.73 8.92 19.67
N TYR A 215 -7.74 8.83 20.54
CA TYR A 215 -7.91 7.69 21.43
C TYR A 215 -8.40 6.45 20.67
N ASP A 216 -9.21 6.61 19.62
CA ASP A 216 -9.58 5.52 18.71
C ASP A 216 -8.32 4.95 18.02
N ILE A 217 -7.43 5.83 17.51
CA ILE A 217 -6.14 5.43 16.92
C ILE A 217 -5.25 4.70 17.94
N MET A 218 -5.20 5.16 19.20
CA MET A 218 -4.44 4.47 20.25
C MET A 218 -4.97 3.05 20.51
N LEU A 219 -6.30 2.88 20.57
CA LEU A 219 -6.91 1.55 20.71
C LEU A 219 -6.67 0.68 19.46
N ASP A 220 -6.67 1.27 18.26
CA ASP A 220 -6.32 0.56 17.02
C ASP A 220 -4.87 0.06 17.05
N PHE A 221 -3.91 0.80 17.64
CA PHE A 221 -2.54 0.31 17.81
C PHE A 221 -2.44 -0.88 18.80
N VAL A 222 -3.21 -0.85 19.88
CA VAL A 222 -3.31 -2.00 20.80
C VAL A 222 -3.90 -3.20 20.05
N GLY A 223 -5.04 -3.02 19.37
CA GLY A 223 -5.67 -4.05 18.55
C GLY A 223 -4.76 -4.58 17.43
N ARG A 224 -3.96 -3.71 16.82
CA ARG A 224 -2.98 -4.07 15.79
C ARG A 224 -1.94 -5.04 16.33
N ILE A 225 -1.41 -4.83 17.54
CA ILE A 225 -0.45 -5.77 18.15
C ILE A 225 -1.13 -7.09 18.52
N LEU A 226 -2.30 -7.03 19.15
CA LEU A 226 -3.05 -8.21 19.59
C LEU A 226 -3.53 -9.09 18.42
N GLY A 227 -3.77 -8.49 17.25
CA GLY A 227 -4.21 -9.20 16.04
C GLY A 227 -3.10 -9.91 15.26
N GLN A 228 -1.84 -9.83 15.70
CA GLN A 228 -0.71 -10.50 15.05
C GLN A 228 -0.46 -11.89 15.65
N ASN A 229 0.52 -12.62 15.12
CA ASN A 229 0.90 -13.94 15.62
C ASN A 229 1.46 -13.85 17.07
N PRO A 230 0.75 -14.37 18.09
CA PRO A 230 1.16 -14.22 19.49
C PRO A 230 2.49 -14.92 19.80
N TYR A 231 2.82 -16.01 19.09
CA TYR A 231 4.09 -16.72 19.28
C TYR A 231 5.29 -15.88 18.87
N LEU A 232 5.17 -15.05 17.81
CA LEU A 232 6.25 -14.15 17.41
C LEU A 232 6.53 -13.13 18.52
N TYR A 233 5.49 -12.53 19.09
CA TYR A 233 5.63 -11.55 20.16
C TYR A 233 6.20 -12.19 21.42
N ALA A 234 5.72 -13.38 21.81
CA ALA A 234 6.29 -14.12 22.94
C ALA A 234 7.79 -14.36 22.75
N LEU A 235 8.22 -14.82 21.58
CA LEU A 235 9.63 -15.08 21.29
C LEU A 235 10.48 -13.81 21.28
N ILE A 236 9.97 -12.68 20.75
CA ILE A 236 10.68 -11.39 20.84
C ILE A 236 10.95 -11.01 22.31
N GLN A 237 9.97 -11.24 23.19
CA GLN A 237 10.12 -10.91 24.61
C GLN A 237 11.06 -11.88 25.35
N MET A 238 11.04 -13.16 24.98
CA MET A 238 11.77 -14.22 25.70
C MET A 238 13.21 -14.41 25.21
N GLU A 239 13.48 -14.17 23.92
CA GLU A 239 14.78 -14.50 23.32
C GLU A 239 15.79 -13.35 23.33
N ASN A 240 15.33 -12.11 23.55
CA ASN A 240 16.22 -10.97 23.72
C ASN A 240 16.57 -10.79 25.21
N PRO A 241 17.81 -11.05 25.65
CA PRO A 241 18.20 -10.99 27.06
C PRO A 241 18.09 -9.59 27.66
N SER A 242 18.10 -8.53 26.83
CA SER A 242 18.00 -7.14 27.29
C SER A 242 16.56 -6.70 27.61
N VAL A 243 15.56 -7.56 27.35
CA VAL A 243 14.14 -7.22 27.57
C VAL A 243 13.75 -7.22 29.04
N ILE A 244 14.34 -8.10 29.86
CA ILE A 244 13.94 -8.24 31.27
C ILE A 244 14.21 -6.97 32.08
N GLU A 245 15.38 -6.34 31.88
CA GLU A 245 15.73 -5.05 32.52
C GLU A 245 14.73 -3.95 32.15
N VAL A 246 14.27 -3.95 30.89
CA VAL A 246 13.29 -3.00 30.38
C VAL A 246 11.90 -3.24 30.98
N HIS A 247 11.49 -4.49 31.17
CA HIS A 247 10.25 -4.85 31.85
C HIS A 247 10.26 -4.40 33.30
N ASP A 248 11.34 -4.70 34.03
CA ASP A 248 11.47 -4.33 35.44
C ASP A 248 11.40 -2.82 35.63
N ALA A 249 12.12 -2.06 34.79
CA ALA A 249 12.06 -0.60 34.79
C ALA A 249 10.63 -0.08 34.51
N PHE A 250 9.94 -0.64 33.51
CA PHE A 250 8.58 -0.22 33.18
C PHE A 250 7.58 -0.49 34.31
N LEU A 251 7.62 -1.69 34.90
CA LEU A 251 6.74 -2.08 36.00
C LEU A 251 6.96 -1.21 37.23
N GLU A 252 8.21 -0.91 37.56
CA GLU A 252 8.54 -0.02 38.68
C GLU A 252 8.02 1.40 38.43
N GLU A 253 8.16 1.90 37.20
CA GLU A 253 7.65 3.21 36.83
C GLU A 253 6.12 3.30 36.89
N CYS A 254 5.41 2.23 36.50
CA CYS A 254 3.96 2.11 36.67
C CYS A 254 3.55 2.16 38.15
N LYS A 255 4.23 1.42 39.03
CA LYS A 255 3.95 1.43 40.48
C LYS A 255 4.15 2.83 41.05
N ASN A 256 5.29 3.45 40.75
CA ASN A 256 5.63 4.79 41.22
C ASN A 256 4.57 5.83 40.81
N LEU A 257 4.11 5.81 39.55
CA LEU A 257 3.05 6.69 39.08
C LEU A 257 1.71 6.40 39.78
N SER A 258 1.37 5.13 39.97
CA SER A 258 0.14 4.73 40.69
C SER A 258 0.15 5.19 42.14
N GLU A 259 1.30 5.13 42.82
CA GLU A 259 1.46 5.63 44.18
C GLU A 259 1.31 7.15 44.28
N MET A 260 1.88 7.91 43.34
CA MET A 260 1.71 9.37 43.29
C MET A 260 0.22 9.74 43.16
N VAL A 261 -0.52 9.04 42.29
CA VAL A 261 -1.97 9.23 42.13
C VAL A 261 -2.71 8.90 43.43
N ARG A 262 -2.38 7.77 44.09
CA ARG A 262 -3.01 7.37 45.36
C ARG A 262 -2.78 8.39 46.49
N LYS A 263 -1.59 9.00 46.52
CA LYS A 263 -1.21 10.02 47.50
C LYS A 263 -1.68 11.43 47.13
N HIS A 264 -2.32 11.61 45.97
CA HIS A 264 -2.64 12.92 45.39
C HIS A 264 -1.40 13.84 45.26
N ASP A 265 -0.22 13.27 44.98
CA ASP A 265 1.03 14.01 44.77
C ASP A 265 1.10 14.56 43.34
N GLU A 266 0.36 15.65 43.10
CA GLU A 266 0.32 16.33 41.80
C GLU A 266 1.72 16.81 41.36
N GLU A 267 2.46 17.45 42.26
CA GLU A 267 3.77 18.00 41.90
C GLU A 267 4.77 16.91 41.54
N GLY A 268 4.78 15.79 42.29
CA GLY A 268 5.60 14.63 41.99
C GLY A 268 5.29 14.06 40.60
N PHE A 269 4.00 13.91 40.29
CA PHE A 269 3.56 13.47 38.98
C PHE A 269 4.01 14.42 37.86
N VAL A 270 3.80 15.74 38.02
CA VAL A 270 4.20 16.77 37.04
C VAL A 270 5.71 16.79 36.84
N ARG A 271 6.50 16.73 37.92
CA ARG A 271 7.97 16.67 37.84
C ARG A 271 8.43 15.46 37.03
N LYS A 272 7.85 14.28 37.31
CA LYS A 272 8.19 13.04 36.61
C LYS A 272 7.85 13.11 35.13
N MET A 273 6.67 13.62 34.78
CA MET A 273 6.24 13.82 33.40
C MET A 273 7.16 14.79 32.64
N LYS A 274 7.53 15.93 33.25
CA LYS A 274 8.48 16.88 32.66
C LYS A 274 9.85 16.26 32.45
N ALA A 275 10.38 15.52 33.43
CA ALA A 275 11.66 14.83 33.29
C ALA A 275 11.65 13.82 32.12
N ALA A 276 10.57 13.07 31.94
CA ALA A 276 10.41 12.17 30.81
C ALA A 276 10.37 12.91 29.46
N SER A 277 9.67 14.05 29.39
CA SER A 277 9.60 14.86 28.16
C SER A 277 10.97 15.36 27.67
N LEU A 278 11.90 15.67 28.60
CA LEU A 278 13.25 16.13 28.25
C LEU A 278 14.05 15.05 27.52
N LYS A 279 13.91 13.77 27.93
CA LYS A 279 14.56 12.64 27.24
C LYS A 279 13.96 12.34 25.87
N TYR A 280 12.69 12.68 25.67
CA TYR A 280 12.02 12.54 24.37
C TYR A 280 12.49 13.59 23.35
N GLY A 281 13.21 14.64 23.79
CA GLY A 281 13.62 15.75 22.95
C GLY A 281 12.46 16.71 22.68
N ASP A 282 12.26 17.08 21.41
CA ASP A 282 11.18 17.99 21.04
C ASP A 282 9.82 17.26 20.95
N THR A 283 9.15 17.17 22.10
CA THR A 283 7.78 16.65 22.20
C THR A 283 6.75 17.42 21.37
N SER A 284 7.02 18.68 21.01
CA SER A 284 6.13 19.46 20.15
C SER A 284 6.11 18.94 18.71
N HIS A 285 7.21 18.35 18.23
CA HIS A 285 7.22 17.64 16.95
C HIS A 285 6.39 16.35 16.99
N ALA A 286 6.37 15.63 18.12
CA ALA A 286 5.53 14.46 18.27
C ALA A 286 4.04 14.84 18.13
N LEU A 287 3.62 15.90 18.84
CA LEU A 287 2.26 16.45 18.75
C LEU A 287 1.89 16.88 17.33
N ARG A 288 2.73 17.69 16.67
CA ARG A 288 2.46 18.15 15.29
C ARG A 288 2.36 16.98 14.30
N ARG A 289 3.19 15.94 14.46
CA ARG A 289 3.14 14.75 13.60
C ARG A 289 1.87 13.93 13.83
N SER A 290 1.45 13.74 15.08
CA SER A 290 0.19 13.06 15.37
C SER A 290 -1.03 13.86 14.89
N ASP A 291 -1.03 15.19 15.05
CA ASP A 291 -2.12 16.04 14.58
C ASP A 291 -2.27 15.96 13.06
N LYS A 292 -1.15 15.94 12.32
CA LYS A 292 -1.18 15.75 10.87
C LYS A 292 -1.83 14.43 10.48
N LEU A 293 -1.51 13.33 11.18
CA LEU A 293 -2.12 12.02 10.95
C LEU A 293 -3.63 12.04 11.24
N ILE A 294 -4.02 12.59 12.39
CA ILE A 294 -5.43 12.69 12.82
C ILE A 294 -6.22 13.53 11.81
N ASN A 295 -5.72 14.71 11.44
CA ASN A 295 -6.38 15.61 10.51
C ASN A 295 -6.47 15.03 9.10
N SER A 296 -5.48 14.22 8.67
CA SER A 296 -5.57 13.51 7.40
C SER A 296 -6.72 12.50 7.38
N ARG A 297 -6.92 11.74 8.48
CA ARG A 297 -8.05 10.80 8.62
C ARG A 297 -9.40 11.54 8.63
N ILE A 298 -9.46 12.69 9.31
CA ILE A 298 -10.67 13.53 9.33
C ILE A 298 -10.98 14.07 7.93
N ALA A 299 -9.99 14.63 7.24
CA ALA A 299 -10.17 15.21 5.90
C ALA A 299 -10.59 14.15 4.86
N GLU A 300 -10.04 12.94 4.93
CA GLU A 300 -10.48 11.82 4.08
C GLU A 300 -11.96 11.48 4.34
N TYR A 301 -12.35 11.37 5.61
CA TYR A 301 -13.74 11.09 5.99
C TYR A 301 -14.70 12.20 5.53
N GLU A 302 -14.34 13.46 5.71
CA GLU A 302 -15.12 14.61 5.23
C GLU A 302 -15.25 14.61 3.71
N THR A 303 -14.19 14.29 2.98
CA THR A 303 -14.22 14.17 1.51
C THR A 303 -15.21 13.10 1.06
N ILE A 304 -15.23 11.95 1.74
CA ILE A 304 -16.19 10.87 1.48
C ILE A 304 -17.61 11.31 1.82
N LEU A 305 -17.84 11.99 2.94
CA LEU A 305 -19.15 12.53 3.31
C LEU A 305 -19.68 13.54 2.28
N ASN A 306 -18.84 14.46 1.81
CA ASN A 306 -19.17 15.45 0.79
C ASN A 306 -19.41 14.84 -0.61
N SER A 307 -19.17 13.54 -0.75
CA SER A 307 -19.41 12.79 -1.96
C SER A 307 -20.74 12.02 -1.96
N ILE A 308 -21.52 12.09 -0.87
CA ILE A 308 -22.86 11.50 -0.82
C ILE A 308 -23.73 12.10 -1.94
N GLY A 309 -24.45 11.24 -2.66
CA GLY A 309 -25.24 11.59 -3.83
C GLY A 309 -24.44 11.71 -5.13
N LYS A 310 -23.12 11.46 -5.12
CA LYS A 310 -22.26 11.43 -6.31
C LYS A 310 -21.82 10.02 -6.65
N VAL A 311 -21.45 9.79 -7.90
CA VAL A 311 -20.81 8.55 -8.33
C VAL A 311 -19.35 8.58 -7.88
N CYS A 312 -18.96 7.62 -7.06
CA CYS A 312 -17.62 7.49 -6.48
C CYS A 312 -17.01 6.15 -6.85
N GLY A 313 -15.67 6.09 -6.84
CA GLY A 313 -14.92 4.84 -6.92
C GLY A 313 -14.15 4.60 -5.63
N PHE A 314 -14.19 3.37 -5.13
CA PHE A 314 -13.43 2.95 -3.96
C PHE A 314 -12.54 1.76 -4.34
N TYR A 315 -11.23 1.93 -4.20
CA TYR A 315 -10.26 0.86 -4.34
C TYR A 315 -10.11 0.12 -3.01
N HIS A 316 -10.30 -1.21 -3.01
CA HIS A 316 -10.19 -2.02 -1.81
C HIS A 316 -8.74 -2.52 -1.63
N VAL A 317 -8.03 -1.98 -0.64
CA VAL A 317 -6.56 -2.13 -0.50
C VAL A 317 -6.08 -3.58 -0.38
N TYR A 318 -6.85 -4.45 0.26
CA TYR A 318 -6.45 -5.87 0.41
C TYR A 318 -6.86 -6.78 -0.74
N SER A 319 -7.96 -6.48 -1.45
CA SER A 319 -8.48 -7.35 -2.50
C SER A 319 -8.05 -6.90 -3.91
N GLY A 320 -7.54 -5.68 -4.03
CA GLY A 320 -7.19 -5.04 -5.30
C GLY A 320 -8.40 -4.70 -6.17
N LYS A 321 -9.62 -4.87 -5.67
CA LYS A 321 -10.85 -4.63 -6.44
C LYS A 321 -11.29 -3.19 -6.32
N THR A 322 -11.72 -2.63 -7.44
CA THR A 322 -12.34 -1.31 -7.50
C THR A 322 -13.86 -1.44 -7.53
N HIS A 323 -14.53 -0.68 -6.67
CA HIS A 323 -15.98 -0.62 -6.53
C HIS A 323 -16.48 0.77 -6.91
N VAL A 324 -17.24 0.87 -8.00
CA VAL A 324 -17.82 2.13 -8.47
C VAL A 324 -19.33 2.12 -8.33
N GLY A 325 -19.90 3.22 -7.83
CA GLY A 325 -21.34 3.35 -7.61
C GLY A 325 -21.74 4.73 -7.10
N LEU A 326 -23.04 5.00 -7.06
CA LEU A 326 -23.61 6.17 -6.40
C LEU A 326 -23.46 6.00 -4.89
N LEU A 327 -22.78 6.94 -4.21
CA LEU A 327 -22.61 6.90 -2.76
C LEU A 327 -23.90 7.34 -2.07
N GLU A 328 -24.58 6.40 -1.42
CA GLU A 328 -25.88 6.63 -0.79
C GLU A 328 -25.76 7.09 0.65
N LYS A 329 -24.88 6.42 1.41
CA LYS A 329 -24.72 6.62 2.84
C LYS A 329 -23.28 6.36 3.27
N VAL A 330 -22.86 7.12 4.27
CA VAL A 330 -21.59 6.93 4.97
C VAL A 330 -21.93 6.78 6.45
N ARG A 331 -21.41 5.73 7.08
CA ARG A 331 -21.44 5.49 8.52
C ARG A 331 -20.03 5.66 9.09
N PRO A 332 -19.82 5.59 10.41
CA PRO A 332 -18.47 5.67 10.98
C PRO A 332 -17.50 4.60 10.46
N ASP A 333 -17.99 3.41 10.10
CA ASP A 333 -17.19 2.23 9.74
C ASP A 333 -17.49 1.65 8.36
N GLU A 334 -18.55 2.10 7.68
CA GLU A 334 -18.95 1.59 6.36
C GLU A 334 -19.44 2.68 5.40
N VAL A 335 -19.30 2.41 4.11
CA VAL A 335 -19.97 3.14 3.01
C VAL A 335 -20.96 2.24 2.31
N VAL A 336 -22.04 2.83 1.79
CA VAL A 336 -23.08 2.14 1.04
C VAL A 336 -23.12 2.71 -0.37
N LEU A 337 -22.82 1.86 -1.36
CA LEU A 337 -22.84 2.20 -2.78
C LEU A 337 -24.04 1.55 -3.47
N SER A 338 -24.74 2.29 -4.31
CA SER A 338 -25.63 1.74 -5.33
C SER A 338 -24.83 1.39 -6.59
N LYS A 339 -24.88 0.14 -7.05
CA LYS A 339 -24.18 -0.27 -8.28
C LYS A 339 -24.70 0.51 -9.48
N LEU A 340 -23.80 0.92 -10.37
CA LEU A 340 -24.15 1.37 -11.71
C LEU A 340 -24.71 0.18 -12.50
N VAL A 341 -25.80 0.37 -13.24
CA VAL A 341 -26.43 -0.68 -14.03
C VAL A 341 -25.58 -0.95 -15.27
N SER A 342 -24.90 -2.10 -15.33
CA SER A 342 -24.38 -2.64 -16.59
C SER A 342 -25.52 -3.37 -17.30
N LYS A 343 -25.92 -2.92 -18.50
CA LYS A 343 -26.78 -3.72 -19.38
C LYS A 343 -25.98 -4.95 -19.80
N GLY A 344 -26.41 -6.13 -19.34
CA GLY A 344 -25.71 -7.39 -19.56
C GLY A 344 -25.80 -8.37 -18.38
N THR A 345 -26.15 -7.88 -17.19
CA THR A 345 -26.53 -8.76 -16.07
C THR A 345 -28.02 -9.03 -16.07
N SER A 346 -28.38 -10.32 -16.07
CA SER A 346 -29.75 -10.83 -16.04
C SER A 346 -30.59 -10.13 -14.95
N PRO A 347 -31.89 -9.83 -15.17
CA PRO A 347 -32.76 -9.03 -14.28
C PRO A 347 -33.02 -9.60 -12.87
N HIS A 348 -32.23 -10.59 -12.42
CA HIS A 348 -32.38 -11.27 -11.13
C HIS A 348 -31.21 -11.11 -10.15
N ILE A 349 -30.20 -10.26 -10.41
CA ILE A 349 -29.13 -10.01 -9.43
C ILE A 349 -29.58 -9.00 -8.36
N LYS A 350 -30.11 -9.56 -7.28
CA LYS A 350 -30.80 -8.92 -6.13
C LYS A 350 -29.96 -8.07 -5.16
N ASN A 351 -28.78 -7.56 -5.52
CA ASN A 351 -28.02 -6.66 -4.62
C ASN A 351 -27.80 -5.28 -5.27
N LYS A 352 -28.83 -4.43 -5.17
CA LYS A 352 -28.81 -3.01 -5.57
C LYS A 352 -27.72 -2.22 -4.83
N TYR A 353 -27.37 -2.65 -3.62
CA TYR A 353 -26.43 -1.98 -2.74
C TYR A 353 -25.21 -2.86 -2.41
N ILE A 354 -24.03 -2.25 -2.36
CA ILE A 354 -22.80 -2.82 -1.81
C ILE A 354 -22.49 -2.08 -0.52
N ARG A 355 -22.18 -2.82 0.54
CA ARG A 355 -21.64 -2.26 1.78
C ARG A 355 -20.16 -2.59 1.85
N LEU A 356 -19.34 -1.59 2.10
CA LEU A 356 -17.89 -1.73 2.16
C LEU A 356 -17.38 -1.11 3.46
N LYS A 357 -16.46 -1.79 4.13
CA LYS A 357 -15.84 -1.27 5.36
C LYS A 357 -14.87 -0.15 5.00
N LEU A 358 -15.03 1.02 5.61
CA LEU A 358 -14.26 2.22 5.31
C LEU A 358 -12.74 2.01 5.51
N GLU A 359 -12.35 1.26 6.55
CA GLU A 359 -10.95 0.95 6.91
C GLU A 359 -10.14 0.25 5.80
N ASN A 360 -10.83 -0.33 4.80
CA ASN A 360 -10.22 -1.11 3.73
C ASN A 360 -10.23 -0.37 2.38
N LEU A 361 -10.70 0.87 2.33
CA LEU A 361 -10.96 1.57 1.07
C LEU A 361 -10.06 2.78 0.90
N HIS A 362 -9.71 3.03 -0.35
CA HIS A 362 -9.17 4.30 -0.81
C HIS A 362 -10.17 4.93 -1.79
N LEU A 363 -10.57 6.17 -1.54
CA LEU A 363 -11.40 6.92 -2.48
C LEU A 363 -10.55 7.27 -3.71
N LEU A 364 -11.01 6.87 -4.89
CA LEU A 364 -10.36 7.26 -6.15
C LEU A 364 -10.48 8.77 -6.35
N SER A 365 -9.40 9.38 -6.84
CA SER A 365 -9.44 10.73 -7.40
C SER A 365 -10.38 10.79 -8.62
N GLU A 366 -10.78 12.01 -8.99
CA GLU A 366 -11.61 12.22 -10.18
C GLU A 366 -10.96 11.65 -11.45
N MET A 367 -9.64 11.79 -11.57
CA MET A 367 -8.87 11.27 -12.71
C MET A 367 -8.88 9.74 -12.73
N GLU A 368 -8.60 9.07 -11.61
CA GLU A 368 -8.62 7.61 -11.51
C GLU A 368 -10.02 7.04 -11.76
N LEU A 369 -11.05 7.71 -11.24
CA LEU A 369 -12.43 7.32 -11.48
C LEU A 369 -12.79 7.48 -12.96
N ARG A 370 -12.35 8.57 -13.61
CA ARG A 370 -12.58 8.83 -15.03
C ARG A 370 -11.92 7.76 -15.89
N GLU A 371 -10.66 7.41 -15.64
CA GLU A 371 -9.96 6.34 -16.36
C GLU A 371 -10.62 4.98 -16.14
N TRP A 372 -10.96 4.64 -14.89
CA TRP A 372 -11.69 3.40 -14.61
C TRP A 372 -13.00 3.31 -15.39
N ARG A 373 -13.77 4.41 -15.46
CA ARG A 373 -15.03 4.45 -16.22
C ARG A 373 -14.81 4.20 -17.70
N LYS A 374 -13.77 4.80 -18.31
CA LYS A 374 -13.42 4.60 -19.73
C LYS A 374 -13.15 3.13 -20.07
N GLU A 375 -12.47 2.43 -19.17
CA GLU A 375 -12.04 1.05 -19.40
C GLU A 375 -13.14 0.01 -19.09
N ASN A 376 -14.05 0.32 -18.16
CA ASN A 376 -14.94 -0.68 -17.56
C ASN A 376 -16.43 -0.47 -17.85
N LEU A 377 -16.83 0.67 -18.42
CA LEU A 377 -18.23 0.92 -18.81
C LEU A 377 -18.41 0.83 -20.32
N GLU A 378 -19.61 0.45 -20.76
CA GLU A 378 -19.99 0.57 -22.16
C GLU A 378 -20.42 2.00 -22.47
N HIS A 379 -19.84 2.59 -23.51
CA HIS A 379 -20.04 4.00 -23.83
C HIS A 379 -20.90 4.19 -25.09
N PRO A 380 -22.06 4.87 -24.99
CA PRO A 380 -22.79 5.26 -26.18
C PRO A 380 -22.02 6.34 -26.95
N VAL A 381 -21.97 6.17 -28.27
CA VAL A 381 -21.37 7.12 -29.20
C VAL A 381 -22.46 7.90 -29.91
N ARG A 382 -22.22 9.20 -30.13
CA ARG A 382 -23.07 10.10 -30.92
C ARG A 382 -22.21 10.95 -31.84
N ASP A 383 -22.65 11.10 -33.08
CA ASP A 383 -22.06 12.04 -34.03
C ASP A 383 -22.96 13.28 -34.15
N ILE A 384 -22.37 14.46 -33.96
CA ILE A 384 -23.01 15.78 -34.07
C ILE A 384 -22.35 16.55 -35.21
N ALA A 385 -23.08 16.68 -36.32
CA ALA A 385 -22.63 17.44 -37.49
C ALA A 385 -23.03 18.92 -37.36
N VAL A 386 -22.06 19.81 -37.53
CA VAL A 386 -22.25 21.27 -37.42
C VAL A 386 -21.57 22.02 -38.55
N LEU A 387 -22.01 23.26 -38.80
CA LEU A 387 -21.25 24.27 -39.52
C LEU A 387 -20.63 25.21 -38.51
N ILE A 388 -19.31 25.39 -38.53
CA ILE A 388 -18.60 26.26 -37.59
C ILE A 388 -18.54 27.71 -38.12
N PRO A 389 -18.41 28.72 -37.24
CA PRO A 389 -18.25 30.12 -37.68
C PRO A 389 -17.04 30.31 -38.59
N ALA A 390 -17.12 31.26 -39.52
CA ALA A 390 -15.99 31.59 -40.39
C ALA A 390 -14.76 32.01 -39.57
N GLY A 391 -13.59 31.45 -39.89
CA GLY A 391 -12.34 31.67 -39.17
C GLY A 391 -12.19 30.88 -37.86
N ALA A 392 -13.21 30.15 -37.41
CA ALA A 392 -13.08 29.25 -36.28
C ALA A 392 -12.28 28.00 -36.67
N LYS A 393 -11.43 27.53 -35.76
CA LYS A 393 -10.64 26.30 -35.94
C LYS A 393 -11.39 25.10 -35.34
N PRO A 394 -11.63 24.01 -36.09
CA PRO A 394 -12.31 22.82 -35.58
C PRO A 394 -11.74 22.28 -34.27
N GLU A 395 -10.42 22.34 -34.10
CA GLU A 395 -9.68 21.81 -32.95
C GLU A 395 -9.90 22.65 -31.67
N ILE A 396 -10.11 23.96 -31.83
CA ILE A 396 -10.39 24.85 -30.69
C ILE A 396 -11.80 24.57 -30.16
N ILE A 397 -12.77 24.41 -31.05
CA ILE A 397 -14.14 24.03 -30.69
C ILE A 397 -14.14 22.63 -30.07
N LEU A 398 -13.37 21.68 -30.62
CA LEU A 398 -13.17 20.36 -30.01
C LEU A 398 -12.66 20.48 -28.57
N GLY A 399 -11.62 21.30 -28.34
CA GLY A 399 -11.07 21.54 -27.01
C GLY A 399 -12.11 22.04 -26.01
N VAL A 400 -13.03 22.91 -26.43
CA VAL A 400 -14.14 23.38 -25.59
C VAL A 400 -15.16 22.27 -25.29
N ILE A 401 -15.52 21.44 -26.27
CA ILE A 401 -16.45 20.32 -26.07
C ILE A 401 -15.85 19.28 -25.11
N CYS A 402 -14.55 18.99 -25.25
CA CYS A 402 -13.81 18.06 -24.40
C CYS A 402 -13.82 18.45 -22.91
N THR A 403 -14.17 19.69 -22.56
CA THR A 403 -14.33 20.12 -21.16
C THR A 403 -15.60 19.58 -20.49
N ASN A 404 -16.52 18.94 -21.24
CA ASN A 404 -17.69 18.32 -20.64
C ASN A 404 -17.28 17.05 -19.85
N GLU A 405 -17.53 17.06 -18.54
CA GLU A 405 -17.19 15.97 -17.62
C GLU A 405 -17.93 14.66 -17.91
N HIS A 406 -19.06 14.71 -18.61
CA HIS A 406 -19.86 13.55 -19.00
C HIS A 406 -19.34 12.84 -20.27
N LEU A 407 -18.34 13.40 -20.94
CA LEU A 407 -17.74 12.81 -22.13
C LEU A 407 -16.49 12.00 -21.78
N ALA A 408 -16.45 10.73 -22.19
CA ALA A 408 -15.29 9.87 -22.09
C ALA A 408 -14.22 10.30 -23.10
N VAL A 409 -14.63 10.49 -24.36
CA VAL A 409 -13.79 10.89 -25.48
C VAL A 409 -14.60 11.83 -26.37
N CYS A 410 -13.95 12.84 -26.95
CA CYS A 410 -14.52 13.62 -28.04
C CYS A 410 -13.43 13.81 -29.10
N GLU A 411 -13.80 13.60 -30.35
CA GLU A 411 -12.89 13.69 -31.50
C GLU A 411 -13.60 14.30 -32.71
N ILE A 412 -12.80 14.82 -33.64
CA ILE A 412 -13.30 15.21 -34.96
C ILE A 412 -13.35 13.94 -35.81
N SER A 413 -14.54 13.51 -36.20
CA SER A 413 -14.70 12.32 -37.04
C SER A 413 -14.59 12.66 -38.53
N ASP A 414 -14.97 13.87 -38.92
CA ASP A 414 -14.94 14.32 -40.32
C ASP A 414 -14.91 15.85 -40.44
N ILE A 415 -14.25 16.36 -41.48
CA ILE A 415 -14.22 17.79 -41.85
C ILE A 415 -14.53 17.87 -43.34
N TYR A 416 -15.55 18.63 -43.70
CA TYR A 416 -15.94 18.84 -45.09
C TYR A 416 -16.13 20.31 -45.38
N THR A 417 -15.60 20.74 -46.52
CA THR A 417 -15.79 22.07 -47.08
C THR A 417 -16.85 21.96 -48.17
N GLY A 418 -18.01 22.58 -47.97
CA GLY A 418 -19.09 22.56 -48.94
C GLY A 418 -19.92 23.83 -48.89
N THR A 419 -19.96 24.55 -50.00
CA THR A 419 -20.88 25.64 -50.27
C THR A 419 -22.32 25.11 -50.28
N ARG A 420 -23.17 25.58 -49.35
CA ARG A 420 -24.62 25.38 -49.47
C ARG A 420 -25.20 26.55 -50.26
N GLU A 421 -25.64 26.28 -51.49
CA GLU A 421 -26.46 27.21 -52.27
C GLU A 421 -27.87 27.42 -51.66
N ALA A 422 -28.31 26.56 -50.73
CA ALA A 422 -29.68 26.56 -50.21
C ALA A 422 -29.94 27.40 -48.93
N GLU A 423 -28.95 28.12 -48.40
CA GLU A 423 -29.13 29.04 -47.26
C GLU A 423 -28.70 30.49 -47.58
N ILE A 424 -28.46 30.80 -48.86
CA ILE A 424 -28.03 32.15 -49.33
C ILE A 424 -29.16 33.19 -49.23
N GLU A 425 -30.42 32.80 -49.03
CA GLU A 425 -31.54 33.74 -49.13
C GLU A 425 -31.86 34.58 -47.88
N LYS A 426 -31.09 34.51 -46.78
CA LYS A 426 -31.39 35.36 -45.59
C LYS A 426 -30.29 36.20 -44.97
N GLU A 427 -29.02 36.03 -45.31
CA GLU A 427 -27.98 37.00 -44.93
C GLU A 427 -27.01 37.20 -46.09
N GLY A 428 -26.95 38.43 -46.60
CA GLY A 428 -26.03 38.78 -47.68
C GLY A 428 -24.57 38.55 -47.29
N GLN A 429 -23.80 38.08 -48.28
CA GLN A 429 -22.40 37.61 -48.24
C GLN A 429 -22.22 36.13 -47.88
N GLY A 430 -22.01 35.32 -48.92
CA GLY A 430 -21.62 33.91 -48.81
C GLY A 430 -20.28 33.76 -48.11
N THR A 431 -20.33 33.56 -46.80
CA THR A 431 -19.19 33.14 -46.00
C THR A 431 -19.12 31.63 -46.07
N GLU A 432 -18.05 31.12 -46.69
CA GLU A 432 -17.74 29.69 -46.77
C GLU A 432 -17.59 29.14 -45.35
N ARG A 433 -18.57 28.38 -44.86
CA ARG A 433 -18.52 27.77 -43.52
C ARG A 433 -18.00 26.35 -43.64
N THR A 434 -16.99 26.02 -42.83
CA THR A 434 -16.49 24.66 -42.71
C THR A 434 -17.50 23.80 -41.97
N GLY A 435 -17.83 22.64 -42.53
CA GLY A 435 -18.62 21.63 -41.85
C GLY A 435 -17.72 20.66 -41.09
N VAL A 436 -18.10 20.34 -39.86
CA VAL A 436 -17.35 19.46 -38.98
C VAL A 436 -18.33 18.49 -38.31
N THR A 437 -17.96 17.21 -38.26
CA THR A 437 -18.67 16.23 -37.44
C THR A 437 -17.84 15.95 -36.20
N TYR A 438 -18.40 16.25 -35.03
CA TYR A 438 -17.81 15.91 -33.74
C TYR A 438 -18.43 14.61 -33.27
N ARG A 439 -17.58 13.60 -33.05
CA ARG A 439 -17.96 12.35 -32.40
C ARG A 439 -17.75 12.50 -30.90
N ILE A 440 -18.82 12.29 -30.15
CA ILE A 440 -18.79 12.26 -28.69
C ILE A 440 -19.04 10.84 -28.20
N THR A 441 -18.16 10.36 -27.33
CA THR A 441 -18.29 9.11 -26.60
C THR A 441 -18.69 9.48 -25.18
N ILE A 442 -19.90 9.12 -24.76
CA ILE A 442 -20.50 9.54 -23.50
C ILE A 442 -20.24 8.48 -22.43
N PHE A 443 -19.96 8.88 -21.19
CA PHE A 443 -19.80 7.92 -20.10
C PHE A 443 -21.08 7.06 -19.94
N GLY A 444 -20.92 5.74 -19.77
CA GLY A 444 -22.04 4.78 -19.81
C GLY A 444 -23.04 4.90 -18.67
N ASP A 445 -22.66 5.61 -17.61
CA ASP A 445 -23.47 5.94 -16.44
C ASP A 445 -24.19 7.29 -16.56
N CYS A 446 -24.04 7.99 -17.69
CA CYS A 446 -24.72 9.25 -17.97
C CYS A 446 -25.93 9.06 -18.91
N ASN A 447 -26.90 9.98 -18.86
CA ASN A 447 -28.01 9.98 -19.81
C ASN A 447 -27.53 10.54 -21.17
N ALA A 448 -27.36 9.65 -22.15
CA ALA A 448 -26.82 9.99 -23.46
C ALA A 448 -27.60 11.11 -24.18
N ASP A 449 -28.93 11.12 -24.08
CA ASP A 449 -29.77 12.10 -24.78
C ASP A 449 -29.66 13.50 -24.14
N GLU A 450 -29.50 13.55 -22.80
CA GLU A 450 -29.29 14.79 -22.07
C GLU A 450 -27.91 15.39 -22.35
N VAL A 451 -26.87 14.54 -22.37
CA VAL A 451 -25.49 14.96 -22.67
C VAL A 451 -25.35 15.41 -24.13
N GLU A 452 -26.00 14.73 -25.09
CA GLU A 452 -26.07 15.16 -26.50
C GLU A 452 -26.74 16.54 -26.61
N LYS A 453 -27.85 16.76 -25.90
CA LYS A 453 -28.57 18.04 -25.87
C LYS A 453 -27.73 19.16 -25.27
N GLU A 454 -27.03 18.90 -24.17
CA GLU A 454 -26.14 19.87 -23.52
C GLU A 454 -24.97 20.25 -24.44
N THR A 455 -24.32 19.25 -25.04
CA THR A 455 -23.21 19.45 -25.99
C THR A 455 -23.67 20.25 -27.21
N THR A 456 -24.85 19.93 -27.74
CA THR A 456 -25.48 20.68 -28.84
C THR A 456 -25.75 22.14 -28.46
N LYS A 457 -26.19 22.39 -27.23
CA LYS A 457 -26.41 23.76 -26.70
C LYS A 457 -25.10 24.53 -26.59
N ARG A 458 -24.01 23.90 -26.11
CA ARG A 458 -22.67 24.51 -26.06
C ARG A 458 -22.17 24.88 -27.46
N LEU A 459 -22.29 23.95 -28.42
CA LEU A 459 -21.96 24.18 -29.83
C LEU A 459 -22.71 25.39 -30.42
N ARG A 460 -24.02 25.49 -30.19
CA ARG A 460 -24.80 26.67 -30.61
C ARG A 460 -24.32 27.96 -29.94
N GLY A 461 -23.98 27.90 -28.66
CA GLY A 461 -23.42 29.04 -27.92
C GLY A 461 -22.08 29.53 -28.48
N LEU A 462 -21.30 28.64 -29.10
CA LEU A 462 -20.07 28.97 -29.83
C LEU A 462 -20.33 29.50 -31.26
N GLY A 463 -21.59 29.67 -31.67
CA GLY A 463 -21.98 30.13 -33.00
C GLY A 463 -22.07 29.02 -34.06
N CYS A 464 -21.98 27.74 -33.68
CA CYS A 464 -22.13 26.63 -34.61
C CYS A 464 -23.61 26.42 -35.00
N LEU A 465 -23.85 26.11 -36.28
CA LEU A 465 -25.18 25.72 -36.77
C LEU A 465 -25.29 24.19 -36.83
N ILE A 466 -26.24 23.62 -36.11
CA ILE A 466 -26.45 22.16 -36.05
C ILE A 466 -27.13 21.69 -37.34
N ARG A 467 -26.57 20.66 -38.01
CA ARG A 467 -27.22 20.02 -39.15
C ARG A 467 -28.16 18.94 -38.65
N GLU A 468 -29.44 19.02 -39.03
CA GLU A 468 -30.41 17.98 -38.71
C GLU A 468 -30.06 16.66 -39.43
N LYS A 469 -30.19 15.53 -38.71
CA LYS A 469 -29.79 14.17 -39.13
C LYS A 469 -30.54 13.60 -40.36
N ASN A 470 -31.38 14.37 -41.06
CA ASN A 470 -32.18 13.89 -42.19
C ASN A 470 -32.28 14.92 -43.32
N LEU A 471 -31.20 15.12 -44.08
CA LEU A 471 -31.31 15.56 -45.47
C LEU A 471 -30.38 14.68 -46.30
N LYS A 472 -30.94 13.57 -46.81
CA LYS A 472 -30.32 12.78 -47.88
C LYS A 472 -29.88 13.75 -48.98
N LEU A 473 -28.58 13.80 -49.25
CA LEU A 473 -28.03 14.38 -50.47
C LEU A 473 -28.77 13.76 -51.65
N LYS A 474 -29.65 14.53 -52.31
CA LYS A 474 -30.07 14.17 -53.67
C LYS A 474 -28.84 14.36 -54.55
N LYS A 475 -28.48 13.27 -55.23
CA LYS A 475 -27.35 13.16 -56.17
C LYS A 475 -27.34 14.26 -57.21
#